data_AF-I3SAS2-F1
#
_entry.id   AF-I3SAS2-F1
#
_cell.length_a   1.000
_cell.length_b   1.000
_cell.length_c   1.000
_cell.angle_alpha   90.00
_cell.angle_beta   90.00
_cell.angle_gamma   90.00
#
_symmetry.space_group_name_H-M   'P 1'
#
loop_
_entity.id
_entity.type
_entity.pdbx_description
1 polymer ?
#
loop_
_entity_poly.entity_id
_entity_poly.type
_entity_poly.pdbx_seq_one_letter_code
_entity_poly.pdbx_strand_id
1 'polypeptide(L)'
;MEEASKTIPHQIGGVHNDLLRFGIHGAAFPLKEELDRQILSRFQRPRGAIPSSMLGLEIVTGSLDHFGFEDCLNDPRESETSLPVDMHHGMEVRLGLSKGPVYPSIV
;
A
#
# COMPACT_ATOMS: atom_id res chain seq x y z
N MET A 1 32.04 -6.08 -12.01
CA MET A 1 31.66 -7.22 -11.16
C MET A 1 30.19 -7.06 -10.88
N GLU A 2 29.42 -7.98 -11.45
CA GLU A 2 27.96 -7.99 -11.55
C GLU A 2 27.38 -8.44 -10.21
N GLU A 3 26.77 -7.52 -9.47
CA GLU A 3 26.18 -7.80 -8.16
C GLU A 3 24.80 -8.42 -8.41
N ALA A 4 24.77 -9.76 -8.39
CA ALA A 4 23.58 -10.54 -8.57
C ALA A 4 22.63 -10.31 -7.39
N SER A 5 21.61 -9.46 -7.59
CA SER A 5 20.50 -9.28 -6.66
C SER A 5 19.90 -10.64 -6.32
N LYS A 6 20.20 -11.12 -5.12
CA LYS A 6 19.78 -12.43 -4.64
C LYS A 6 18.35 -12.29 -4.09
N THR A 7 17.39 -12.13 -5.00
CA THR A 7 15.96 -12.25 -4.66
C THR A 7 15.73 -13.67 -4.16
N ILE A 8 15.39 -13.80 -2.87
CA ILE A 8 14.99 -15.06 -2.27
C ILE A 8 13.55 -15.30 -2.76
N PRO A 9 13.28 -16.36 -3.56
CA PRO A 9 11.92 -16.65 -3.98
C PRO A 9 11.14 -17.14 -2.76
N HIS A 10 10.34 -16.27 -2.15
CA HIS A 10 9.36 -16.69 -1.14
C HIS A 10 8.22 -17.42 -1.85
N GLN A 11 8.22 -18.75 -1.73
CA GLN A 11 7.32 -19.67 -2.44
C GLN A 11 5.97 -19.87 -1.72
N ILE A 12 5.53 -18.93 -0.87
CA ILE A 12 4.47 -19.19 0.11
C ILE A 12 3.09 -18.66 -0.33
N GLY A 13 3.00 -17.56 -1.10
CA GLY A 13 1.72 -16.84 -1.25
C GLY A 13 1.02 -16.96 -2.60
N GLY A 14 1.73 -16.69 -3.70
CA GLY A 14 1.10 -16.26 -4.95
C GLY A 14 0.21 -17.31 -5.65
N VAL A 15 0.66 -18.56 -5.76
CA VAL A 15 -0.06 -19.58 -6.55
C VAL A 15 -1.19 -20.25 -5.75
N HIS A 16 -1.12 -20.23 -4.41
CA HIS A 16 -2.06 -20.96 -3.56
C HIS A 16 -3.36 -20.18 -3.30
N ASN A 17 -3.29 -18.85 -3.25
CA ASN A 17 -4.46 -18.00 -3.00
C ASN A 17 -5.41 -17.96 -4.21
N ASP A 18 -4.88 -17.86 -5.42
CA ASP A 18 -5.69 -17.80 -6.64
C ASP A 18 -6.46 -19.11 -6.87
N LEU A 19 -5.85 -20.25 -6.58
CA LEU A 19 -6.51 -21.56 -6.73
C LEU A 19 -7.66 -21.73 -5.73
N LEU A 20 -7.47 -21.29 -4.48
CA LEU A 20 -8.47 -21.38 -3.43
C LEU A 20 -9.62 -20.40 -3.68
N ARG A 21 -9.32 -19.20 -4.16
CA ARG A 21 -10.32 -18.16 -4.47
C ARG A 21 -11.08 -18.44 -5.77
N PHE A 22 -10.40 -19.00 -6.78
CA PHE A 22 -11.05 -19.56 -7.96
C PHE A 22 -11.97 -20.73 -7.60
N GLY A 23 -11.59 -21.58 -6.64
CA GLY A 23 -12.46 -22.65 -6.14
C GLY A 23 -13.78 -22.18 -5.54
N ILE A 24 -13.78 -21.01 -4.88
CA ILE A 24 -14.98 -20.43 -4.23
C ILE A 24 -15.88 -19.71 -5.25
N HIS A 25 -15.29 -18.98 -6.19
CA HIS A 25 -16.02 -18.09 -7.10
C HIS A 25 -16.19 -18.63 -8.53
N GLY A 26 -15.45 -19.68 -8.88
CA GLY A 26 -15.46 -20.32 -10.19
C GLY A 26 -15.25 -19.33 -11.33
N ALA A 27 -16.08 -19.44 -12.37
CA ALA A 27 -16.02 -18.58 -13.57
C ALA A 27 -16.29 -17.09 -13.29
N ALA A 28 -16.88 -16.73 -12.15
CA ALA A 28 -17.13 -15.33 -11.79
C ALA A 28 -15.92 -14.65 -11.13
N PHE A 29 -14.84 -15.40 -10.88
CA PHE A 29 -13.64 -14.91 -10.20
C PHE A 29 -13.02 -13.65 -10.84
N PRO A 30 -12.83 -13.56 -12.18
CA PRO A 30 -12.24 -12.37 -12.79
C PRO A 30 -13.06 -11.09 -12.55
N LEU A 31 -14.39 -11.22 -12.52
CA LEU A 31 -15.28 -10.09 -12.26
C LEU A 31 -15.22 -9.63 -10.79
N LYS A 32 -15.18 -10.59 -9.85
CA LYS A 32 -14.99 -10.29 -8.43
C LYS A 32 -13.68 -9.54 -8.20
N GLU A 33 -12.61 -10.01 -8.83
CA GLU A 33 -11.28 -9.43 -8.66
C GLU A 33 -11.20 -7.99 -9.13
N GLU A 34 -11.77 -7.73 -10.30
CA GLU A 34 -11.84 -6.38 -10.84
C GLU A 34 -12.65 -5.45 -9.93
N LEU A 35 -13.78 -5.94 -9.41
CA LEU A 35 -14.61 -5.19 -8.47
C LEU A 35 -13.86 -4.90 -7.15
N ASP A 36 -13.20 -5.91 -6.57
CA ASP A 36 -12.41 -5.75 -5.34
C ASP A 36 -11.26 -4.74 -5.55
N ARG A 37 -10.55 -4.80 -6.69
CA ARG A 37 -9.51 -3.80 -7.04
C ARG A 37 -10.06 -2.39 -7.17
N GLN A 38 -11.21 -2.22 -7.83
CA GLN A 38 -11.83 -0.90 -8.00
C GLN A 38 -12.32 -0.31 -6.67
N ILE A 39 -12.83 -1.15 -5.77
CA ILE A 39 -13.30 -0.72 -4.46
C ILE A 39 -12.09 -0.35 -3.59
N LEU A 40 -11.10 -1.23 -3.48
CA LEU A 40 -9.96 -1.06 -2.58
C LEU A 40 -8.99 0.03 -3.02
N SER A 41 -8.89 0.33 -4.32
CA SER A 41 -8.09 1.46 -4.82
C SER A 41 -8.64 2.84 -4.44
N ARG A 42 -9.93 2.94 -4.11
CA ARG A 42 -10.59 4.21 -3.76
C ARG A 42 -10.47 4.56 -2.29
N PHE A 43 -10.22 3.60 -1.41
CA PHE A 43 -10.08 3.86 0.02
C PHE A 43 -8.65 4.27 0.35
N GLN A 44 -8.40 5.58 0.37
CA GLN A 44 -7.16 6.13 0.90
C GLN A 44 -7.43 6.81 2.25
N ARG A 45 -6.80 6.32 3.32
CA ARG A 45 -6.70 7.12 4.56
C ARG A 45 -5.90 8.39 4.23
N PRO A 46 -6.13 9.52 4.94
CA PRO A 46 -5.40 10.76 4.70
C PRO A 46 -3.89 10.51 4.56
N ARG A 47 -3.32 11.07 3.48
CA ARG A 47 -1.93 10.87 3.10
C ARG A 47 -1.01 11.18 4.28
N GLY A 48 -0.08 10.27 4.55
CA GLY A 48 0.96 10.42 5.57
C GLY A 48 0.63 9.85 6.96
N ALA A 49 -0.61 9.40 7.23
CA ALA A 49 -0.99 9.01 8.59
C ALA A 49 -0.51 7.62 9.02
N ILE A 50 -0.61 6.61 8.14
CA ILE A 50 -0.32 5.21 8.51
C ILE A 50 0.15 4.44 7.26
N PRO A 51 1.24 3.66 7.34
CA PRO A 51 1.74 2.81 6.23
C PRO A 51 0.70 1.85 5.67
N SER A 52 -0.27 1.43 6.49
CA SER A 52 -1.25 0.40 6.18
C SER A 52 -2.43 0.88 5.29
N SER A 53 -2.27 1.95 4.53
CA SER A 53 -3.39 2.65 3.87
C SER A 53 -3.99 1.87 2.70
N MET A 54 -3.25 0.90 2.14
CA MET A 54 -3.65 0.12 0.96
C MET A 54 -3.53 -1.40 1.15
N LEU A 55 -3.42 -1.88 2.40
CA LEU A 55 -3.22 -3.32 2.70
C LEU A 55 -4.22 -4.23 1.98
N GLY A 56 -5.51 -3.86 1.95
CA GLY A 56 -6.52 -4.66 1.26
C GLY A 56 -6.22 -4.81 -0.24
N LEU A 57 -5.80 -3.72 -0.89
CA LEU A 57 -5.44 -3.74 -2.30
C LEU A 57 -4.15 -4.55 -2.52
N GLU A 58 -3.15 -4.37 -1.65
CA GLU A 58 -1.87 -5.07 -1.72
C GLU A 58 -2.01 -6.59 -1.59
N ILE A 59 -3.00 -7.05 -0.82
CA ILE A 59 -3.38 -8.47 -0.74
C ILE A 59 -3.96 -8.94 -2.08
N VAL A 60 -4.87 -8.18 -2.69
CA VAL A 60 -5.52 -8.55 -3.96
C VAL A 60 -4.56 -8.48 -5.16
N THR A 61 -3.54 -7.62 -5.08
CA THR A 61 -2.52 -7.52 -6.13
C THR A 61 -1.35 -8.47 -5.93
N GLY A 62 -1.28 -9.19 -4.79
CA GLY A 62 -0.15 -10.05 -4.44
C GLY A 62 1.13 -9.28 -4.12
N SER A 63 1.05 -7.95 -3.97
CA SER A 63 2.22 -7.12 -3.61
C SER A 63 2.74 -7.44 -2.22
N LEU A 64 1.87 -7.95 -1.33
CA LEU A 64 2.21 -8.32 0.04
C LEU A 64 2.99 -9.65 0.12
N ASP A 65 2.95 -10.47 -0.93
CA ASP A 65 3.67 -11.74 -1.01
C ASP A 65 5.14 -11.58 -1.41
N HIS A 66 5.54 -10.37 -1.85
CA HIS A 66 6.91 -10.05 -2.23
C HIS A 66 7.55 -9.17 -1.16
N PHE A 67 8.58 -9.69 -0.50
CA PHE A 67 9.35 -8.96 0.50
C PHE A 67 10.84 -9.05 0.17
N GLY A 68 11.46 -7.91 -0.05
CA GLY A 68 12.87 -7.76 -0.42
C GLY A 68 13.67 -6.99 0.63
N PHE A 69 14.99 -6.98 0.46
CA PHE A 69 15.90 -6.24 1.34
C PHE A 69 15.68 -4.72 1.26
N GLU A 70 15.34 -4.22 0.07
CA GLU A 70 15.09 -2.79 -0.20
C GLU A 70 13.91 -2.24 0.62
N ASP A 71 12.93 -3.10 0.94
CA ASP A 71 11.76 -2.72 1.76
C ASP A 71 12.17 -2.37 3.20
N CYS A 72 13.35 -2.80 3.66
CA CYS A 72 13.90 -2.44 4.98
C CYS A 72 14.77 -1.18 4.99
N LEU A 73 15.39 -0.81 3.86
CA LEU A 73 16.43 0.22 3.84
C LEU A 73 16.07 1.48 3.03
N ASN A 74 15.09 1.41 2.14
CA ASN A 74 14.77 2.49 1.21
C ASN A 74 13.34 3.04 1.37
N ASP A 75 12.73 2.91 2.55
CA ASP A 75 11.43 3.54 2.79
C ASP A 75 11.61 5.08 2.79
N PRO A 76 11.04 5.82 1.81
CA PRO A 76 11.15 7.27 1.75
C PRO A 76 10.59 7.97 2.99
N ARG A 77 9.77 7.26 3.79
CA ARG A 77 9.15 7.74 5.02
C ARG A 77 10.06 7.66 6.25
N GLU A 78 11.14 6.89 6.20
CA GLU A 78 12.16 6.84 7.26
C GLU A 78 13.34 7.78 6.96
N SER A 79 13.28 8.52 5.85
CA SER A 79 14.28 9.52 5.49
C SER A 79 14.33 10.62 6.55
N GLU A 80 15.53 11.04 6.95
CA GLU A 80 15.74 12.20 7.84
C GLU A 80 15.15 13.51 7.29
N THR A 81 14.87 13.56 5.98
CA THR A 81 14.22 14.71 5.31
C THR A 81 12.70 14.60 5.31
N SER A 82 12.14 13.46 5.70
CA SER A 82 10.70 13.26 5.80
C SER A 82 10.18 14.01 7.02
N LEU A 83 9.42 15.08 6.76
CA LEU A 83 8.69 15.79 7.80
C LEU A 83 7.27 15.21 7.83
N PRO A 84 6.86 14.57 8.94
CA PRO A 84 5.47 14.12 9.09
C PRO A 84 4.55 15.30 8.84
N VAL A 85 3.52 15.09 8.02
CA VAL A 85 2.51 16.12 7.75
C VAL A 85 1.71 16.37 9.04
N ASP A 86 1.40 17.63 9.38
CA ASP A 86 0.47 17.88 10.49
C ASP A 86 -0.91 17.34 10.12
N MET A 87 -1.30 16.24 10.77
CA MET A 87 -2.55 15.53 10.51
C MET A 87 -3.78 16.35 10.90
N HIS A 88 -3.66 17.18 11.94
CA HIS A 88 -4.75 18.02 12.40
C HIS A 88 -5.07 19.05 11.31
N HIS A 89 -4.07 19.85 10.94
CA HIS A 89 -4.23 20.86 9.91
C HIS A 89 -4.53 20.24 8.52
N GLY A 90 -3.92 19.08 8.21
CA GLY A 90 -4.22 18.35 6.98
C GLY A 90 -5.67 17.92 6.86
N MET A 91 -6.30 17.54 7.98
CA MET A 91 -7.73 17.22 8.00
C MET A 91 -8.61 18.46 7.86
N GLU A 92 -8.22 19.57 8.49
CA GLU A 92 -8.91 20.86 8.33
C GLU A 92 -8.91 21.32 6.87
N VAL A 93 -7.77 21.24 6.17
CA VAL A 93 -7.68 21.62 4.75
C VAL A 93 -8.60 20.73 3.91
N ARG A 94 -8.58 19.41 4.16
CA ARG A 94 -9.40 18.44 3.42
C ARG A 94 -10.90 18.63 3.62
N LEU A 95 -11.32 19.02 4.83
CA LEU A 95 -12.72 19.33 5.16
C LEU A 95 -13.11 20.75 4.76
N GLY A 96 -12.17 21.56 4.25
CA GLY A 96 -12.41 22.95 3.87
C GLY A 96 -12.48 23.95 5.04
N LEU A 97 -12.11 23.51 6.24
CA LEU A 97 -12.06 24.31 7.48
C LEU A 97 -10.85 25.26 7.50
N SER A 98 -9.74 24.87 6.87
CA SER A 98 -8.55 25.72 6.69
C SER A 98 -8.20 25.88 5.21
N LYS A 99 -7.36 26.88 4.89
CA LYS A 99 -6.96 27.23 3.51
C LYS A 99 -5.46 27.03 3.33
N GLY A 100 -5.05 26.70 2.11
CA GLY A 100 -3.64 26.58 1.73
C GLY A 100 -3.11 25.14 1.72
N PRO A 101 -1.82 24.96 1.38
CA PRO A 101 -1.16 23.66 1.43
C PRO A 101 -0.99 23.20 2.89
N VAL A 102 -1.00 21.88 3.11
CA VAL A 102 -0.82 21.32 4.45
C VAL A 102 0.60 21.61 4.95
N TYR A 103 0.70 22.26 6.11
CA TYR A 103 1.97 22.52 6.76
C TYR A 103 2.64 21.23 7.26
N PRO A 104 3.97 21.09 7.15
CA PRO A 104 4.69 20.04 7.86
C PRO A 104 4.54 20.24 9.37
N SER A 105 4.47 19.13 10.12
CA SER A 105 4.54 19.21 11.58
C SER A 105 5.91 19.78 11.98
N ILE A 106 5.88 20.81 12.81
CA ILE A 106 7.09 21.35 13.44
C ILE A 106 7.40 20.40 14.60
N VAL A 107 8.50 19.68 14.51
CA VAL A 107 9.02 18.84 15.61
C VAL A 107 9.63 19.75 16.68
#